data_AF-A0A9P1RAM4-F1
#
_entry.id   AF-A0A9P1RAM4-F1
#
_cell.length_a   1.000
_cell.length_b   1.000
_cell.length_c   1.000
_cell.angle_alpha   90.00
_cell.angle_beta   90.00
_cell.angle_gamma   90.00
#
_symmetry.space_group_name_H-M   'P 1'
#
loop_
_entity.id
_entity.type
_entity.pdbx_description
1 polymer ?
#
loop_
_entity_poly.entity_id
_entity_poly.type
_entity_poly.pdbx_seq_one_letter_code
_entity_poly.pdbx_strand_id
1 'polypeptide(L)'
;MRQNRTLDKPRLLGLVWPFIVVVLLQAMLAGGSLYVLSAVRSYVGGESLWSKGQKDAIYYLTLYADSRADEDFRRYEEAIAIPLGDREMRLALDQPDPDIEAARQGILKGGNHADDVTAIIWLYRNFHDFSYFERAIELWLVGDKYVMELIDVAGKMRAGIGAGQASAEQVQQWKTEIHAINEKVTPAAKAFSDALGEGSRALLRLLLVANLTTASVLILLAFLRTRQQLMQRQEVENALDAERERAQITLASIGDGVITADTQGAFPTSTRPPSR
;
A
#
# COMPACT_ATOMS: atom_id res chain seq x y z
N MET A 1 3.80 33.91 44.41
CA MET A 1 4.91 33.02 44.03
C MET A 1 4.45 32.14 42.87
N ARG A 2 5.04 32.29 41.68
CA ARG A 2 4.70 31.51 40.46
C ARG A 2 5.25 30.10 40.62
N GLN A 3 4.36 29.12 40.76
CA GLN A 3 4.73 27.70 40.80
C GLN A 3 5.07 27.28 39.36
N ASN A 4 6.35 27.27 39.00
CA ASN A 4 6.82 26.60 37.79
C ASN A 4 6.61 25.10 37.98
N ARG A 5 5.42 24.61 37.60
CA ARG A 5 5.15 23.18 37.45
C ARG A 5 5.91 22.69 36.21
N THR A 6 7.21 22.46 36.35
CA THR A 6 7.92 21.57 35.44
C THR A 6 7.34 20.18 35.68
N LEU A 7 6.35 19.79 34.88
CA LEU A 7 5.92 18.40 34.82
C LEU A 7 7.18 17.55 34.62
N ASP A 8 7.51 16.71 35.61
CA ASP A 8 8.67 15.82 35.54
C ASP A 8 8.66 15.11 34.17
N LYS A 9 9.73 15.26 33.39
CA LYS A 9 9.88 14.65 32.05
C LYS A 9 9.35 13.20 31.92
N PRO A 10 9.56 12.28 32.89
CA PRO A 10 8.97 10.93 32.82
C PRO A 10 7.42 10.90 32.86
N ARG A 11 6.77 11.89 33.50
CA ARG A 11 5.30 11.99 33.59
C ARG A 11 4.65 12.43 32.28
N LEU A 12 5.32 13.30 31.53
CA LEU A 12 4.91 13.74 30.19
C LEU A 12 5.10 12.63 29.15
N LEU A 13 6.25 11.95 29.15
CA LEU A 13 6.50 10.84 28.24
C LEU A 13 5.48 9.71 28.42
N GLY A 14 5.13 9.37 29.67
CA GLY A 14 4.11 8.35 29.96
C GLY A 14 2.72 8.64 29.39
N LEU A 15 2.38 9.92 29.18
CA LEU A 15 1.09 10.38 28.66
C LEU A 15 1.10 10.53 27.13
N VAL A 16 2.21 10.97 26.54
CA VAL A 16 2.29 11.32 25.11
C VAL A 16 2.66 10.12 24.22
N TRP A 17 3.36 9.11 24.75
CA TRP A 17 3.82 7.98 23.95
C TRP A 17 2.72 7.20 23.18
N PRO A 18 1.48 6.98 23.71
CA PRO A 18 0.46 6.25 22.96
C PRO A 18 0.07 7.02 21.69
N PHE A 19 -0.01 8.35 21.77
CA PHE A 19 -0.31 9.21 20.63
C PHE A 19 0.81 9.17 19.59
N ILE A 20 2.07 9.13 20.02
CA ILE A 20 3.21 8.96 19.10
C ILE A 20 3.08 7.64 18.34
N VAL A 21 2.76 6.54 19.04
CA VAL A 21 2.57 5.23 18.40
C VAL A 21 1.41 5.25 17.42
N VAL A 22 0.28 5.87 17.77
CA VAL A 22 -0.85 6.04 16.85
C VAL A 22 -0.43 6.79 15.59
N VAL A 23 0.27 7.93 15.74
CA VAL A 23 0.73 8.74 14.59
C VAL A 23 1.69 7.95 13.71
N LEU A 24 2.66 7.23 14.30
CA LEU A 24 3.63 6.45 13.53
C LEU A 24 2.98 5.28 12.77
N LEU A 25 2.10 4.51 13.44
CA LEU A 25 1.40 3.40 12.79
C LEU A 25 0.46 3.89 11.68
N GLN A 26 -0.25 4.99 11.92
CA GLN A 26 -1.13 5.57 10.93
C GLN A 26 -0.36 6.17 9.76
N ALA A 27 0.77 6.84 10.00
CA ALA A 27 1.64 7.34 8.94
C ALA A 27 2.22 6.21 8.09
N MET A 28 2.61 5.08 8.71
CA MET A 28 3.07 3.89 8.00
C MET A 28 1.97 3.28 7.12
N LEU A 29 0.75 3.14 7.65
CA LEU A 29 -0.38 2.62 6.89
C LEU A 29 -0.77 3.55 5.73
N ALA A 30 -0.79 4.86 5.97
CA ALA A 30 -1.06 5.87 4.94
C ALA A 30 0.03 5.85 3.86
N GLY A 31 1.31 5.75 4.25
CA GLY A 31 2.43 5.62 3.33
C GLY A 31 2.33 4.37 2.45
N GLY A 32 2.01 3.21 3.04
CA GLY A 32 1.76 1.98 2.30
C GLY A 32 0.56 2.12 1.33
N SER A 33 -0.49 2.82 1.75
CA SER A 33 -1.66 3.07 0.90
C SER A 33 -1.33 3.97 -0.30
N LEU A 34 -0.48 4.98 -0.09
CA LEU A 34 0.03 5.83 -1.17
C LEU A 34 0.91 5.05 -2.14
N TYR A 35 1.73 4.13 -1.64
CA TYR A 35 2.54 3.25 -2.48
C TYR A 35 1.65 2.35 -3.37
N VAL A 36 0.62 1.72 -2.79
CA VAL A 36 -0.34 0.91 -3.56
C VAL A 36 -1.04 1.77 -4.62
N LEU A 37 -1.47 2.98 -4.28
CA LEU A 37 -2.09 3.90 -5.23
C LEU A 37 -1.15 4.28 -6.38
N SER A 38 0.13 4.50 -6.07
CA SER A 38 1.15 4.74 -7.09
C SER A 38 1.30 3.53 -8.02
N ALA A 39 1.38 2.31 -7.47
CA ALA A 39 1.50 1.10 -8.26
C ALA A 39 0.30 0.88 -9.20
N VAL A 40 -0.92 1.11 -8.70
CA VAL A 40 -2.16 1.03 -9.50
C VAL A 40 -2.15 2.05 -10.62
N ARG A 41 -1.70 3.28 -10.35
CA ARG A 41 -1.54 4.32 -11.38
C ARG A 41 -0.61 3.85 -12.49
N SER A 42 0.53 3.26 -12.15
CA SER A 42 1.50 2.76 -13.13
C SER A 42 0.89 1.64 -13.98
N TYR A 43 0.10 0.74 -13.38
CA TYR A 43 -0.66 -0.28 -14.11
C TYR A 43 -1.65 0.29 -15.13
N VAL A 44 -2.43 1.30 -14.73
CA VAL A 44 -3.36 1.99 -15.64
C VAL A 44 -2.61 2.74 -16.74
N GLY A 45 -1.44 3.30 -16.42
CA GLY A 45 -0.54 3.88 -17.41
C GLY A 45 -0.07 2.86 -18.45
N GLY A 46 0.35 1.68 -17.99
CA GLY A 46 0.73 0.55 -18.84
C GLY A 46 -0.39 0.09 -19.76
N GLU A 47 -1.62 -0.05 -19.26
CA GLU A 47 -2.79 -0.38 -20.10
C GLU A 47 -3.01 0.64 -21.22
N SER A 48 -2.86 1.93 -20.92
CA SER A 48 -3.00 2.99 -21.93
C SER A 48 -1.94 2.88 -23.02
N LEU A 49 -0.70 2.52 -22.65
CA LEU A 49 0.40 2.27 -23.60
C LEU A 49 0.11 1.04 -24.45
N TRP A 50 -0.32 -0.06 -23.84
CA TRP A 50 -0.73 -1.29 -24.53
C TRP A 50 -1.81 -1.02 -25.59
N SER A 51 -2.88 -0.32 -25.18
CA SER A 51 -4.01 0.04 -26.06
C SER A 51 -3.58 0.95 -27.22
N LYS A 52 -2.59 1.82 -27.02
CA LYS A 52 -2.02 2.66 -28.08
C LYS A 52 -1.13 1.85 -29.02
N GLY A 53 -0.19 1.08 -28.47
CA GLY A 53 0.73 0.25 -29.25
C GLY A 53 -0.02 -0.75 -30.14
N GLN A 54 -1.09 -1.36 -29.62
CA GLN A 54 -1.96 -2.24 -30.40
C GLN A 54 -2.61 -1.52 -31.59
N LYS A 55 -3.17 -0.32 -31.38
CA LYS A 55 -3.81 0.47 -32.45
C LYS A 55 -2.80 0.95 -33.49
N ASP A 56 -1.66 1.46 -33.03
CA ASP A 56 -0.58 1.92 -33.90
C ASP A 56 -0.02 0.76 -34.73
N ALA A 57 0.13 -0.43 -34.16
CA ALA A 57 0.56 -1.63 -34.88
C ALA A 57 -0.43 -1.99 -36.01
N ILE A 58 -1.74 -2.02 -35.72
CA ILE A 58 -2.75 -2.27 -36.76
C ILE A 58 -2.70 -1.21 -37.87
N TYR A 59 -2.59 0.06 -37.48
CA TYR A 59 -2.52 1.17 -38.43
C TYR A 59 -1.30 1.06 -39.36
N TYR A 60 -0.09 0.92 -38.80
CA TYR A 60 1.14 0.86 -39.59
C TYR A 60 1.24 -0.42 -40.42
N LEU A 61 0.73 -1.55 -39.93
CA LEU A 61 0.69 -2.78 -40.72
C LEU A 61 -0.28 -2.66 -41.90
N THR A 62 -1.43 -2.01 -41.69
CA THR A 62 -2.38 -1.72 -42.78
C THR A 62 -1.77 -0.79 -43.82
N LEU A 63 -1.03 0.23 -43.37
CA LEU A 63 -0.33 1.15 -44.26
C LEU A 63 0.76 0.44 -45.07
N TYR A 64 1.53 -0.45 -44.43
CA TYR A 64 2.54 -1.28 -45.07
C TYR A 64 1.96 -2.19 -46.17
N ALA A 65 0.73 -2.69 -46.00
CA ALA A 65 0.04 -3.49 -47.01
C ALA A 65 -0.06 -2.76 -48.37
N ASP A 66 -0.30 -1.44 -48.32
CA ASP A 66 -0.50 -0.60 -49.49
C ASP A 66 0.81 0.03 -49.98
N SER A 67 1.61 0.58 -49.05
CA SER A 67 2.85 1.31 -49.37
C SER A 67 4.01 0.40 -49.74
N ARG A 68 4.05 -0.80 -49.16
CA ARG A 68 5.19 -1.74 -49.18
C ARG A 68 6.50 -1.12 -48.68
N ALA A 69 6.44 0.02 -47.99
CA ALA A 69 7.62 0.74 -47.53
C ALA A 69 8.18 0.11 -46.26
N ASP A 70 9.48 -0.17 -46.21
CA ASP A 70 10.13 -0.72 -45.02
C ASP A 70 9.98 0.18 -43.78
N GLU A 71 9.77 1.48 -43.97
CA GLU A 71 9.52 2.41 -42.87
C GLU A 71 8.21 2.12 -42.14
N ASP A 72 7.13 1.82 -42.86
CA ASP A 72 5.84 1.51 -42.24
C ASP A 72 5.92 0.19 -41.47
N PHE A 73 6.67 -0.79 -41.98
CA PHE A 73 6.90 -2.03 -41.26
C PHE A 73 7.73 -1.82 -39.98
N ARG A 74 8.77 -0.97 -40.03
CA ARG A 74 9.55 -0.65 -38.81
C ARG A 74 8.67 0.02 -37.75
N ARG A 75 7.78 0.94 -38.15
CA ARG A 75 6.84 1.58 -37.21
C ARG A 75 5.84 0.58 -36.63
N TYR A 76 5.42 -0.41 -37.41
CA TYR A 76 4.66 -1.55 -36.91
C TYR A 76 5.47 -2.35 -35.86
N GLU A 77 6.74 -2.67 -36.14
CA GLU A 77 7.62 -3.41 -35.22
C GLU A 77 7.83 -2.67 -33.88
N GLU A 78 8.01 -1.35 -33.94
CA GLU A 78 8.10 -0.49 -32.75
C GLU A 78 6.80 -0.48 -31.96
N ALA A 79 5.65 -0.37 -32.63
CA ALA A 79 4.34 -0.32 -31.99
C ALA A 79 3.93 -1.66 -31.36
N ILE A 80 4.19 -2.79 -32.03
CA ILE A 80 3.85 -4.13 -31.53
C ILE A 80 4.80 -4.59 -30.42
N ALA A 81 5.99 -4.00 -30.31
CA ALA A 81 6.93 -4.29 -29.24
C ALA A 81 6.35 -3.96 -27.85
N ILE A 82 5.50 -2.92 -27.74
CA ILE A 82 4.86 -2.52 -26.49
C ILE A 82 4.00 -3.65 -25.90
N PRO A 83 2.92 -4.11 -26.57
CA PRO A 83 2.08 -5.19 -26.04
C PRO A 83 2.85 -6.51 -25.90
N LEU A 84 3.88 -6.74 -26.73
CA LEU A 84 4.75 -7.90 -26.58
C LEU A 84 5.61 -7.84 -25.31
N GLY A 85 6.12 -6.66 -24.95
CA GLY A 85 6.85 -6.43 -23.69
C GLY A 85 5.97 -6.68 -22.47
N ASP A 86 4.73 -6.21 -22.50
CA ASP A 86 3.77 -6.49 -21.41
C ASP A 86 3.51 -8.00 -21.29
N ARG A 87 3.33 -8.71 -22.42
CA ARG A 87 3.19 -10.18 -22.43
C ARG A 87 4.44 -10.87 -21.87
N GLU A 88 5.64 -10.43 -22.24
CA GLU A 88 6.91 -10.96 -21.73
C GLU A 88 7.01 -10.78 -20.21
N MET A 89 6.62 -9.62 -19.69
CA MET A 89 6.53 -9.38 -18.25
C MET A 89 5.60 -10.39 -17.58
N ARG A 90 4.38 -10.53 -18.10
CA ARG A 90 3.38 -11.43 -17.51
C ARG A 90 3.90 -12.88 -17.48
N LEU A 91 4.42 -13.36 -18.60
CA LEU A 91 4.99 -14.70 -18.70
C LEU A 91 6.21 -14.92 -17.77
N ALA A 92 7.01 -13.88 -17.52
CA ALA A 92 8.11 -13.95 -16.56
C ALA A 92 7.62 -14.04 -15.11
N LEU A 93 6.54 -13.31 -14.78
CA LEU A 93 5.97 -13.28 -13.43
C LEU A 93 5.05 -14.47 -13.12
N ASP A 94 4.43 -15.10 -14.13
CA ASP A 94 3.55 -16.27 -14.00
C ASP A 94 4.32 -17.58 -13.73
N GLN A 95 5.65 -17.56 -13.76
CA GLN A 95 6.47 -18.73 -13.48
C GLN A 95 6.43 -19.10 -11.98
N PRO A 96 6.56 -20.40 -11.63
CA PRO A 96 6.68 -20.82 -10.23
C PRO A 96 7.83 -20.13 -9.48
N ASP A 97 8.94 -19.88 -10.19
CA ASP A 97 10.02 -19.01 -9.75
C ASP A 97 10.10 -17.80 -10.71
N PRO A 98 9.53 -16.64 -10.33
CA PRO A 98 9.45 -15.48 -11.22
C PRO A 98 10.82 -14.92 -11.62
N ASP A 99 11.04 -14.78 -12.93
CA ASP A 99 12.22 -14.07 -13.46
C ASP A 99 12.00 -12.55 -13.40
N ILE A 100 12.49 -11.94 -12.33
CA ILE A 100 12.32 -10.52 -12.05
C ILE A 100 13.05 -9.64 -13.07
N GLU A 101 14.19 -10.08 -13.60
CA GLU A 101 14.93 -9.29 -14.58
C GLU A 101 14.23 -9.36 -15.95
N ALA A 102 13.76 -10.53 -16.37
CA ALA A 102 12.92 -10.64 -17.57
C ALA A 102 11.64 -9.81 -17.43
N ALA A 103 11.00 -9.82 -16.26
CA ALA A 103 9.84 -8.98 -16.00
C ALA A 103 10.15 -7.49 -16.13
N ARG A 104 11.29 -7.04 -15.59
CA ARG A 104 11.76 -5.66 -15.73
C ARG A 104 11.98 -5.28 -17.19
N GLN A 105 12.61 -6.13 -17.99
CA GLN A 105 12.83 -5.86 -19.41
C GLN A 105 11.49 -5.75 -20.16
N GLY A 106 10.53 -6.65 -19.86
CA GLY A 106 9.18 -6.59 -20.41
C GLY A 106 8.47 -5.26 -20.11
N ILE A 107 8.52 -4.80 -18.86
CA ILE A 107 7.89 -3.53 -18.42
C ILE A 107 8.48 -2.32 -19.15
N LEU A 108 9.82 -2.28 -19.28
CA LEU A 108 10.51 -1.18 -19.97
C LEU A 108 10.20 -1.19 -21.47
N LYS A 109 10.14 -2.38 -22.08
CA LYS A 109 9.72 -2.55 -23.47
C LYS A 109 8.25 -2.18 -23.70
N GLY A 110 7.39 -2.40 -22.70
CA GLY A 110 6.02 -1.89 -22.63
C GLY A 110 5.92 -0.36 -22.48
N GLY A 111 7.05 0.34 -22.35
CA GLY A 111 7.11 1.80 -22.32
C GLY A 111 6.81 2.43 -20.94
N ASN A 112 6.66 1.62 -19.89
CA ASN A 112 6.50 2.13 -18.54
C ASN A 112 7.79 2.78 -18.04
N HIS A 113 7.66 3.74 -17.12
CA HIS A 113 8.81 4.43 -16.56
C HIS A 113 9.65 3.49 -15.67
N ALA A 114 10.98 3.67 -15.65
CA ALA A 114 11.87 2.80 -14.88
C ALA A 114 11.56 2.80 -13.37
N ASP A 115 11.14 3.96 -12.83
CA ASP A 115 10.77 4.11 -11.43
C ASP A 115 9.49 3.33 -11.05
N ASP A 116 8.67 2.98 -12.03
CA ASP A 116 7.41 2.26 -11.82
C ASP A 116 7.61 0.73 -11.80
N VAL A 117 8.73 0.22 -12.33
CA VAL A 117 9.00 -1.22 -12.50
C VAL A 117 8.77 -2.00 -11.21
N THR A 118 9.39 -1.56 -10.12
CA THR A 118 9.32 -2.27 -8.83
C THR A 118 7.89 -2.33 -8.31
N ALA A 119 7.15 -1.22 -8.45
CA ALA A 119 5.77 -1.12 -8.01
C ALA A 119 4.84 -2.01 -8.83
N ILE A 120 5.06 -2.08 -10.15
CA ILE A 120 4.31 -2.96 -11.06
C ILE A 120 4.55 -4.43 -10.69
N ILE A 121 5.81 -4.86 -10.57
CA ILE A 121 6.14 -6.24 -10.20
C ILE A 121 5.54 -6.61 -8.84
N TRP A 122 5.65 -5.71 -7.86
CA TRP A 122 5.08 -5.93 -6.54
C TRP A 122 3.55 -6.07 -6.61
N LEU A 123 2.86 -5.19 -7.34
CA LEU A 123 1.41 -5.23 -7.43
C LEU A 123 0.93 -6.51 -8.12
N TYR A 124 1.56 -6.92 -9.22
CA TYR A 124 1.23 -8.18 -9.90
C TYR A 124 1.31 -9.36 -8.93
N ARG A 125 2.47 -9.53 -8.30
CA ARG A 125 2.74 -10.72 -7.48
C ARG A 125 1.85 -10.81 -6.26
N ASN A 126 1.47 -9.68 -5.66
CA ASN A 126 0.70 -9.67 -4.42
C ASN A 126 -0.82 -9.59 -4.66
N PHE A 127 -1.28 -9.18 -5.84
CA PHE A 127 -2.70 -8.92 -6.11
C PHE A 127 -3.24 -9.60 -7.37
N HIS A 128 -2.46 -10.39 -8.12
CA HIS A 128 -2.97 -11.08 -9.31
C HIS A 128 -4.16 -12.02 -9.02
N ASP A 129 -4.16 -12.69 -7.86
CA ASP A 129 -5.27 -13.57 -7.42
C ASP A 129 -6.45 -12.80 -6.78
N PHE A 130 -6.35 -11.48 -6.66
CA PHE A 130 -7.47 -10.68 -6.18
C PHE A 130 -8.53 -10.65 -7.29
N SER A 131 -9.77 -11.04 -6.98
CA SER A 131 -10.83 -11.28 -7.99
C SER A 131 -11.00 -10.18 -9.04
N TYR A 132 -10.80 -8.92 -8.67
CA TYR A 132 -10.85 -7.79 -9.60
C TYR A 132 -9.66 -7.73 -10.58
N PHE A 133 -8.46 -8.11 -10.13
CA PHE A 133 -7.26 -8.20 -10.96
C PHE A 133 -7.25 -9.47 -11.81
N GLU A 134 -7.68 -10.60 -11.24
CA GLU A 134 -7.82 -11.88 -11.96
C GLU A 134 -8.65 -11.71 -13.23
N ARG A 135 -9.81 -11.04 -13.13
CA ARG A 135 -10.68 -10.77 -14.28
C ARG A 135 -10.00 -9.92 -15.35
N ALA A 136 -9.20 -8.94 -14.95
CA ALA A 136 -8.44 -8.13 -15.89
C ALA A 136 -7.36 -8.97 -16.59
N ILE A 137 -6.66 -9.84 -15.87
CA ILE A 137 -5.64 -10.74 -16.43
C ILE A 137 -6.27 -11.73 -17.44
N GLU A 138 -7.44 -12.29 -17.15
CA GLU A 138 -8.17 -13.15 -18.10
C GLU A 138 -8.46 -12.45 -19.43
N LEU A 139 -8.91 -11.19 -19.37
CA LEU A 139 -9.23 -10.39 -20.55
C LEU A 139 -7.96 -9.99 -21.31
N TRP A 140 -6.87 -9.73 -20.59
CA TRP A 140 -5.56 -9.50 -21.17
C TRP A 140 -5.06 -10.74 -21.94
N LEU A 141 -5.22 -11.95 -21.39
CA LEU A 141 -4.89 -13.20 -22.10
C LEU A 141 -5.64 -13.37 -23.42
N VAL A 142 -6.87 -12.84 -23.52
CA VAL A 142 -7.61 -12.80 -24.80
C VAL A 142 -6.97 -11.80 -25.76
N GLY A 143 -6.58 -10.62 -25.28
CA GLY A 143 -5.83 -9.63 -26.06
C GLY A 143 -4.51 -10.18 -26.61
N ASP A 144 -3.75 -10.91 -25.80
CA ASP A 144 -2.48 -11.54 -26.19
C ASP A 144 -2.63 -12.47 -27.40
N LYS A 145 -3.77 -13.17 -27.52
CA LYS A 145 -4.03 -14.04 -28.68
C LYS A 145 -4.11 -13.22 -29.97
N TYR A 146 -4.83 -12.10 -29.95
CA TYR A 146 -4.96 -11.23 -31.11
C TYR A 146 -3.66 -10.51 -31.48
N VAL A 147 -2.83 -10.17 -30.48
CA VAL A 147 -1.47 -9.65 -30.71
C VAL A 147 -0.63 -10.69 -31.46
N MET A 148 -0.69 -11.96 -31.06
CA MET A 148 0.03 -13.05 -31.74
C MET A 148 -0.51 -13.34 -33.15
N GLU A 149 -1.83 -13.28 -33.35
CA GLU A 149 -2.44 -13.39 -34.69
C GLU A 149 -1.95 -12.26 -35.61
N LEU A 150 -1.86 -11.03 -35.11
CA LEU A 150 -1.35 -9.89 -35.87
C LEU A 150 0.13 -10.06 -36.27
N ILE A 151 0.95 -10.63 -35.39
CA ILE A 151 2.37 -10.95 -35.66
C ILE A 151 2.49 -11.99 -36.77
N ASP A 152 1.65 -13.03 -36.77
CA ASP A 152 1.64 -14.05 -37.82
C ASP A 152 1.27 -13.45 -39.19
N VAL A 153 0.24 -12.59 -39.23
CA VAL A 153 -0.13 -11.86 -40.46
C VAL A 153 1.02 -10.96 -40.93
N ALA A 154 1.64 -10.20 -40.03
CA ALA A 154 2.77 -9.35 -40.38
C ALA A 154 3.97 -10.13 -40.93
N GLY A 155 4.27 -11.30 -40.38
CA GLY A 155 5.32 -12.18 -40.88
C GLY A 155 5.05 -12.67 -42.30
N LYS A 156 3.80 -13.11 -42.58
CA LYS A 156 3.36 -13.51 -43.92
C LYS A 156 3.45 -12.36 -44.91
N MET A 157 3.01 -11.17 -44.50
CA MET A 157 3.08 -9.95 -45.31
C MET A 157 4.53 -9.60 -45.65
N ARG A 158 5.43 -9.56 -44.65
CA ARG A 158 6.84 -9.19 -44.86
C ARG A 158 7.54 -10.18 -45.81
N ALA A 159 7.30 -11.47 -45.64
CA ALA A 159 7.85 -12.49 -46.51
C ALA A 159 7.33 -12.38 -47.96
N GLY A 160 6.01 -12.27 -48.15
CA GLY A 160 5.41 -12.22 -49.47
C GLY A 160 5.70 -10.91 -50.22
N ILE A 161 5.64 -9.76 -49.54
CA ILE A 161 5.95 -8.45 -50.11
C ILE A 161 7.45 -8.35 -50.40
N GLY A 162 8.31 -8.76 -49.45
CA GLY A 162 9.76 -8.71 -49.61
C GLY A 162 10.29 -9.60 -50.74
N ALA A 163 9.64 -10.74 -51.01
CA ALA A 163 9.97 -11.60 -52.14
C ALA A 163 9.39 -11.09 -53.48
N GLY A 164 8.60 -10.02 -53.49
CA GLY A 164 7.89 -9.53 -54.68
C GLY A 164 6.78 -10.48 -55.16
N GLN A 165 6.35 -11.44 -54.33
CA GLN A 165 5.41 -12.50 -54.67
C GLN A 165 3.97 -12.19 -54.24
N ALA A 166 3.76 -11.13 -53.46
CA ALA A 166 2.44 -10.73 -52.98
C ALA A 166 1.53 -10.21 -54.11
N SER A 167 0.51 -11.00 -54.46
CA SER A 167 -0.55 -10.61 -55.38
C SER A 167 -1.49 -9.58 -54.76
N ALA A 168 -2.25 -8.86 -55.60
CA ALA A 168 -3.26 -7.92 -55.11
C ALA A 168 -4.34 -8.61 -54.26
N GLU A 169 -4.71 -9.84 -54.62
CA GLU A 169 -5.68 -10.66 -53.87
C GLU A 169 -5.15 -11.04 -52.49
N GLN A 170 -3.88 -11.48 -52.40
CA GLN A 170 -3.24 -11.78 -51.12
C GLN A 170 -3.17 -10.55 -50.20
N VAL A 171 -2.84 -9.39 -50.76
CA VAL A 171 -2.83 -8.13 -50.00
C VAL A 171 -4.22 -7.81 -49.46
N GLN A 172 -5.29 -7.97 -50.26
CA GLN A 172 -6.66 -7.76 -49.78
C GLN A 172 -7.08 -8.78 -48.71
N GLN A 173 -6.63 -10.03 -48.84
CA GLN A 173 -6.86 -11.05 -47.82
C GLN A 173 -6.21 -10.65 -46.49
N TRP A 174 -4.94 -10.24 -46.49
CA TRP A 174 -4.26 -9.78 -45.27
C TRP A 174 -4.95 -8.57 -44.64
N LYS A 175 -5.41 -7.60 -45.44
CA LYS A 175 -6.16 -6.44 -44.93
C LYS A 175 -7.48 -6.87 -44.27
N THR A 176 -8.16 -7.87 -44.84
CA THR A 176 -9.38 -8.45 -44.25
C THR A 176 -9.08 -9.16 -42.93
N GLU A 177 -7.98 -9.91 -42.86
CA GLU A 177 -7.50 -10.56 -41.62
C GLU A 177 -7.18 -9.53 -40.53
N ILE A 178 -6.43 -8.46 -40.87
CA ILE A 178 -6.13 -7.35 -39.95
C ILE A 178 -7.41 -6.69 -39.44
N HIS A 179 -8.37 -6.42 -40.32
CA HIS A 179 -9.65 -5.83 -39.93
C HIS A 179 -10.43 -6.74 -38.98
N ALA A 180 -10.48 -8.04 -39.26
CA ALA A 180 -11.14 -9.01 -38.39
C ALA A 180 -10.45 -9.11 -37.01
N ILE A 181 -9.13 -9.03 -36.94
CA ILE A 181 -8.38 -8.96 -35.69
C ILE A 181 -8.75 -7.68 -34.93
N ASN A 182 -8.79 -6.53 -35.60
CA ASN A 182 -9.15 -5.24 -34.99
C ASN A 182 -10.58 -5.25 -34.39
N GLU A 183 -11.54 -5.81 -35.10
CA GLU A 183 -12.93 -5.93 -34.62
C GLU A 183 -13.04 -6.83 -33.38
N LYS A 184 -12.21 -7.86 -33.28
CA LYS A 184 -12.23 -8.79 -32.14
C LYS A 184 -11.42 -8.30 -30.93
N VAL A 185 -10.30 -7.60 -31.17
CA VAL A 185 -9.45 -7.09 -30.09
C VAL A 185 -10.10 -5.89 -29.39
N THR A 186 -10.86 -5.05 -30.11
CA THR A 186 -11.44 -3.83 -29.56
C THR A 186 -12.38 -4.08 -28.36
N PRO A 187 -13.35 -5.02 -28.42
CA PRO A 187 -14.17 -5.35 -27.25
C PRO A 187 -13.37 -5.94 -26.09
N ALA A 188 -12.35 -6.77 -26.38
CA ALA A 188 -11.50 -7.38 -25.35
C ALA A 188 -10.66 -6.32 -24.62
N ALA A 189 -10.04 -5.41 -25.38
CA ALA A 189 -9.29 -4.27 -24.84
C ALA A 189 -10.18 -3.37 -23.98
N LYS A 190 -11.38 -3.01 -24.47
CA LYS A 190 -12.33 -2.21 -23.69
C LYS A 190 -12.74 -2.91 -22.39
N ALA A 191 -13.07 -4.21 -22.47
CA ALA A 191 -13.45 -4.98 -21.30
C ALA A 191 -12.30 -5.05 -20.28
N PHE A 192 -11.06 -5.18 -20.76
CA PHE A 192 -9.87 -5.12 -19.90
C PHE A 192 -9.74 -3.78 -19.18
N SER A 193 -9.81 -2.65 -19.90
CA SER A 193 -9.75 -1.32 -19.30
C SER A 193 -10.88 -1.10 -18.28
N ASP A 194 -12.09 -1.58 -18.58
CA ASP A 194 -13.25 -1.48 -17.68
C ASP A 194 -13.01 -2.29 -16.39
N ALA A 195 -12.56 -3.56 -16.51
CA ALA A 195 -12.27 -4.43 -15.37
C ALA A 195 -11.13 -3.88 -14.48
N LEU A 196 -10.05 -3.40 -15.11
CA LEU A 196 -8.92 -2.78 -14.40
C LEU A 196 -9.36 -1.50 -13.67
N GLY A 197 -10.20 -0.68 -14.31
CA GLY A 197 -10.76 0.52 -13.71
C GLY A 197 -11.68 0.22 -12.52
N GLU A 198 -12.49 -0.83 -12.59
CA GLU A 198 -13.30 -1.31 -11.48
C GLU A 198 -12.45 -1.81 -10.31
N GLY A 199 -11.42 -2.61 -10.60
CA GLY A 199 -10.48 -3.10 -9.59
C GLY A 199 -9.72 -1.99 -8.89
N SER A 200 -9.23 -1.01 -9.65
CA SER A 200 -8.58 0.19 -9.10
C SER A 200 -9.51 0.96 -8.14
N ARG A 201 -10.76 1.20 -8.53
CA ARG A 201 -11.75 1.88 -7.67
C ARG A 201 -12.15 1.05 -6.45
N ALA A 202 -12.23 -0.28 -6.58
CA ALA A 202 -12.50 -1.17 -5.46
C ALA A 202 -11.35 -1.14 -4.43
N LEU A 203 -10.11 -1.24 -4.90
CA LEU A 203 -8.92 -1.20 -4.06
C LEU A 203 -8.78 0.16 -3.35
N LEU A 204 -9.06 1.26 -4.05
CA LEU A 204 -9.12 2.60 -3.45
C LEU A 204 -10.12 2.70 -2.29
N ARG A 205 -11.34 2.19 -2.48
CA ARG A 205 -12.36 2.17 -1.42
C ARG A 205 -11.92 1.31 -0.24
N LEU A 206 -11.29 0.15 -0.51
CA LEU A 206 -10.78 -0.73 0.52
C LEU A 206 -9.69 -0.04 1.36
N LEU A 207 -8.71 0.61 0.71
CA LEU A 207 -7.65 1.35 1.39
C LEU A 207 -8.21 2.50 2.22
N LEU A 208 -9.20 3.24 1.71
CA LEU A 208 -9.84 4.31 2.46
C LEU A 208 -10.52 3.78 3.74
N VAL A 209 -11.33 2.73 3.61
CA VAL A 209 -12.00 2.09 4.76
C VAL A 209 -10.96 1.57 5.74
N ALA A 210 -9.92 0.88 5.28
CA ALA A 210 -8.86 0.36 6.12
C ALA A 210 -8.14 1.47 6.92
N ASN A 211 -7.82 2.60 6.28
CA ASN A 211 -7.19 3.74 6.96
C ASN A 211 -8.10 4.36 8.01
N LEU A 212 -9.38 4.58 7.70
CA LEU A 212 -10.35 5.19 8.62
C LEU A 212 -10.68 4.28 9.80
N THR A 213 -10.88 2.99 9.55
CA THR A 213 -11.11 1.99 10.60
C THR A 213 -9.89 1.88 11.50
N THR A 214 -8.68 1.79 10.94
CA THR A 214 -7.45 1.70 11.73
C THR A 214 -7.23 2.97 12.55
N ALA A 215 -7.45 4.16 11.97
CA ALA A 215 -7.40 5.42 12.71
C ALA A 215 -8.33 5.39 13.93
N SER A 216 -9.58 5.00 13.70
CA SER A 216 -10.62 4.98 14.73
C SER A 216 -10.29 4.02 15.87
N VAL A 217 -9.81 2.81 15.52
CA VAL A 217 -9.37 1.81 16.50
C VAL A 217 -8.16 2.29 17.30
N LEU A 218 -7.14 2.84 16.63
CA LEU A 218 -5.93 3.33 17.28
C LEU A 218 -6.22 4.50 18.23
N ILE A 219 -7.07 5.44 17.82
CA ILE A 219 -7.52 6.57 18.65
C ILE A 219 -8.29 6.05 19.87
N LEU A 220 -9.20 5.10 19.67
CA LEU A 220 -9.95 4.49 20.78
C LEU A 220 -9.02 3.80 21.78
N LEU A 221 -8.04 3.03 21.30
CA LEU A 221 -7.06 2.36 22.15
C LEU A 221 -6.19 3.37 22.93
N ALA A 222 -5.73 4.43 22.27
CA ALA A 222 -4.97 5.50 22.94
C ALA A 222 -5.80 6.22 24.00
N PHE A 223 -7.09 6.46 23.72
CA PHE A 223 -8.02 7.05 24.68
C PHE A 223 -8.25 6.14 25.89
N LEU A 224 -8.54 4.85 25.67
CA LEU A 224 -8.73 3.87 26.75
C LEU A 224 -7.46 3.73 27.61
N ARG A 225 -6.29 3.68 26.98
CA ARG A 225 -4.99 3.61 27.67
C ARG A 225 -4.75 4.86 28.52
N THR A 226 -5.05 6.04 27.98
CA THR A 226 -4.91 7.31 28.71
C THR A 226 -5.84 7.35 29.91
N ARG A 227 -7.10 6.93 29.74
CA ARG A 227 -8.08 6.86 30.84
C ARG A 227 -7.63 5.91 31.94
N GLN A 228 -7.11 4.73 31.59
CA GLN A 228 -6.56 3.78 32.58
C GLN A 228 -5.40 4.38 33.37
N GLN A 229 -4.46 5.07 32.70
CA GLN A 229 -3.34 5.72 33.36
C GLN A 229 -3.79 6.84 34.33
N LEU A 230 -4.81 7.61 33.95
CA LEU A 230 -5.37 8.65 34.81
C LEU A 230 -6.04 8.06 36.06
N MET A 231 -6.81 6.97 35.90
CA MET A 231 -7.45 6.29 37.04
C MET A 231 -6.42 5.68 38.01
N GLN A 232 -5.38 5.00 37.49
CA GLN A 232 -4.31 4.46 38.33
C GLN A 232 -3.58 5.54 39.12
N ARG A 233 -3.40 6.73 38.54
CA ARG A 233 -2.80 7.86 39.25
C ARG A 233 -3.69 8.37 40.38
N GLN A 234 -5.00 8.46 40.16
CA GLN A 234 -5.94 8.89 41.20
C GLN A 234 -5.95 7.94 42.40
N GLU A 235 -5.89 6.62 42.17
CA GLU A 235 -5.84 5.63 43.25
C GLU A 235 -4.55 5.74 44.07
N VAL A 236 -3.40 5.94 43.40
CA VAL A 236 -2.10 6.13 44.08
C VAL A 236 -2.08 7.44 44.86
N GLU A 237 -2.57 8.55 44.30
CA GLU A 237 -2.68 9.83 45.00
C GLU A 237 -3.60 9.72 46.23
N ASN A 238 -4.77 9.09 46.10
CA ASN A 238 -5.69 8.88 47.21
C ASN A 238 -5.07 7.99 48.32
N ALA A 239 -4.29 6.96 47.96
CA ALA A 239 -3.60 6.11 48.92
C ALA A 239 -2.49 6.87 49.68
N LEU A 240 -1.71 7.69 48.97
CA LEU A 240 -0.70 8.57 49.55
C LEU A 240 -1.31 9.61 50.50
N ASP A 241 -2.45 10.19 50.15
CA ASP A 241 -3.14 11.14 51.02
C ASP A 241 -3.73 10.46 52.27
N ALA A 242 -4.28 9.25 52.13
CA ALA A 242 -4.75 8.46 53.28
C ALA A 242 -3.61 8.06 54.23
N GLU A 243 -2.42 7.71 53.71
CA GLU A 243 -1.24 7.46 54.55
C GLU A 243 -0.77 8.71 55.29
N ARG A 244 -0.76 9.88 54.61
CA ARG A 244 -0.40 11.16 55.24
C ARG A 244 -1.36 11.53 56.34
N GLU A 245 -2.67 11.39 56.12
CA GLU A 245 -3.69 11.68 57.13
C GLU A 245 -3.52 10.78 58.36
N ARG A 246 -3.29 9.47 58.17
CA ARG A 246 -3.00 8.54 59.27
C ARG A 246 -1.72 8.88 60.03
N ALA A 247 -0.66 9.25 59.31
CA ALA A 247 0.60 9.65 59.94
C ALA A 247 0.43 10.94 60.75
N GLN A 248 -0.31 11.93 60.24
CA GLN A 248 -0.63 13.16 60.98
C GLN A 248 -1.48 12.91 62.22
N ILE A 249 -2.52 12.07 62.12
CA ILE A 249 -3.35 11.69 63.27
C ILE A 249 -2.52 10.97 64.33
N THR A 250 -1.63 10.06 63.92
CA THR A 250 -0.74 9.32 64.85
C THR A 250 0.27 10.25 65.53
N LEU A 251 0.86 11.20 64.78
CA LEU A 251 1.77 12.19 65.37
C LEU A 251 1.04 13.16 66.30
N ALA A 252 -0.18 13.57 65.96
CA ALA A 252 -1.01 14.40 66.82
C ALA A 252 -1.40 13.65 68.12
N SER A 253 -1.74 12.36 68.05
CA SER A 253 -2.07 11.57 69.23
C SER A 253 -0.87 11.30 70.13
N ILE A 254 0.33 11.12 69.57
CA ILE A 254 1.58 11.04 70.35
C ILE A 254 1.87 12.38 71.02
N GLY A 255 1.66 13.51 70.34
CA GLY A 255 1.80 14.85 70.91
C GLY A 255 0.84 15.09 72.09
N ASP A 256 -0.42 14.68 71.96
CA ASP A 256 -1.45 14.84 72.99
C ASP A 256 -1.25 13.87 74.17
N GLY A 257 -0.77 12.65 73.90
CA GLY A 257 -0.41 11.65 74.91
C GLY A 257 0.77 12.06 75.79
N VAL A 258 1.73 12.81 75.25
CA VAL A 258 2.86 13.36 76.03
C VAL A 258 2.43 14.53 76.91
N ILE A 259 1.52 15.40 76.43
CA ILE A 259 1.01 16.53 77.21
C ILE A 259 0.07 16.07 78.34
N THR A 260 -0.69 15.00 78.13
CA THR A 260 -1.55 14.40 79.17
C THR A 260 -0.76 13.60 80.21
N ALA A 261 0.35 12.96 79.84
CA ALA A 261 1.24 12.29 80.80
C ALA A 261 1.95 13.27 81.75
N ASP A 262 2.28 14.48 81.28
CA ASP A 262 2.87 15.54 82.13
C ASP A 262 1.84 16.13 83.11
N THR A 263 0.54 16.04 82.80
CA THR A 263 -0.53 16.64 83.62
C THR A 263 -1.25 15.67 84.56
N GLN A 264 -1.07 14.34 84.44
CA GLN A 264 -1.74 13.33 85.29
C GLN A 264 -0.83 12.37 86.10
N GLY A 265 0.49 12.52 86.05
CA GLY A 265 1.41 12.12 87.13
C GLY A 265 1.77 10.64 87.32
N ALA A 266 3.05 10.38 87.62
CA ALA A 266 3.51 9.54 88.74
C ALA A 266 5.06 9.58 88.93
N PHE A 267 5.46 9.71 90.20
CA PHE A 267 6.82 9.63 90.78
C PHE A 267 7.54 8.27 90.56
N PRO A 268 8.85 8.20 90.87
CA PRO A 268 9.32 7.11 91.72
C PRO A 268 10.01 7.62 92.99
N THR A 269 9.55 7.05 94.11
CA THR A 269 10.11 7.09 95.45
C THR A 269 11.43 6.30 95.53
N SER A 270 12.45 6.88 96.17
CA SER A 270 13.63 6.16 96.66
C SER A 270 13.90 6.59 98.10
N THR A 271 13.52 5.74 99.05
CA THR A 271 13.88 5.84 100.46
C THR A 271 14.92 4.77 100.80
N ARG A 272 16.09 5.18 101.30
CA ARG A 272 17.00 4.32 102.07
C ARG A 272 17.50 5.10 103.29
N PRO A 273 17.45 4.55 104.52
CA PRO A 273 17.64 5.28 105.77
C PRO A 273 19.06 5.04 106.35
N PRO A 274 19.37 5.42 107.61
CA PRO A 274 19.98 6.69 107.98
C PRO A 274 21.37 6.52 108.63
N SER A 275 22.11 7.62 108.81
CA SER A 275 23.34 7.65 109.60
C SER A 275 23.21 8.59 110.80
N ARG A 276 23.22 7.97 111.99
CA ARG A 276 23.45 8.48 113.36
C ARG A 276 22.53 9.55 113.94
#